data_AF-A0A538M975-F1
#
_entry.id   AF-A0A538M975-F1
#
_cell.length_a   1.000
_cell.length_b   1.000
_cell.length_c   1.000
_cell.angle_alpha   90.00
_cell.angle_beta   90.00
_cell.angle_gamma   90.00
#
_symmetry.space_group_name_H-M   'P 1'
#
loop_
_entity.id
_entity.type
_entity.pdbx_description
1 polymer ?
#
loop_
_entity_poly.entity_id
_entity_poly.type
_entity_poly.pdbx_seq_one_letter_code
_entity_poly.pdbx_strand_id
1 'polypeptide(L)'
;MASHPWARRTVTGTRPGRRVAFRFVAGETLAEAMAAARELHSRGLRTMLDHLGEHVETPKQALAAREAYLSALAAGADAEDVDAAISVKLTQLGLDVSVDACWANFEPIVQSAGEKDRLVMIDMESHGYVDRTLEVFARAYERSQHVGIAIQSYLRRSEADVFSLPEGCRVRLVKGAYLEPDDVVFTRKRDVDASYARLFATLLAREHAVDVATHDPTLIEGVRTRVDAFEYGWSRVEFQMLYGVRRDLQSRLAADGYPVRVYIPYGTEWYPYLTRRMAERPANVWFFISNLVRTSG
;
A
#
# COMPACT_ATOMS: atom_id res chain seq x y z
N MET A 1 18.78 -7.78 15.07
CA MET A 1 18.57 -7.08 16.37
C MET A 1 17.09 -6.69 16.58
N ALA A 2 16.15 -7.53 16.13
CA ALA A 2 14.71 -7.28 16.24
C ALA A 2 14.07 -8.45 16.99
N SER A 3 13.57 -8.19 18.22
CA SER A 3 12.63 -9.00 19.03
C SER A 3 12.91 -9.00 20.54
N HIS A 4 13.47 -7.93 21.14
CA HIS A 4 13.58 -7.89 22.61
C HIS A 4 12.27 -7.37 23.25
N PRO A 5 11.61 -8.12 24.16
CA PRO A 5 10.30 -7.76 24.74
C PRO A 5 10.26 -6.40 25.44
N TRP A 6 11.40 -5.93 25.95
CA TRP A 6 11.52 -4.63 26.61
C TRP A 6 11.35 -3.46 25.62
N ALA A 7 11.88 -3.57 24.39
CA ALA A 7 11.76 -2.53 23.37
C ALA A 7 10.30 -2.35 22.91
N ARG A 8 9.56 -3.46 22.78
CA ARG A 8 8.10 -3.41 22.53
C ARG A 8 7.40 -2.65 23.64
N ARG A 9 7.66 -3.01 24.89
CA ARG A 9 7.03 -2.37 26.07
C ARG A 9 7.33 -0.88 26.17
N THR A 10 8.55 -0.45 25.84
CA THR A 10 8.93 0.97 25.90
C THR A 10 8.30 1.78 24.76
N VAL A 11 8.23 1.23 23.54
CA VAL A 11 7.65 1.92 22.38
C VAL A 11 6.11 1.92 22.43
N THR A 12 5.47 0.81 22.82
CA THR A 12 4.01 0.71 22.90
C THR A 12 3.43 1.22 24.22
N GLY A 13 4.21 1.20 25.30
CA GLY A 13 3.76 1.53 26.65
C GLY A 13 4.07 2.95 27.12
N THR A 14 4.80 3.75 26.35
CA THR A 14 5.12 5.15 26.73
C THR A 14 4.45 6.16 25.80
N ARG A 15 3.99 7.29 26.36
CA ARG A 15 3.37 8.40 25.59
C ARG A 15 4.29 8.94 24.48
N PRO A 16 5.62 9.09 24.66
CA PRO A 16 6.52 9.50 23.59
C PRO A 16 6.65 8.45 22.48
N GLY A 17 6.76 7.16 22.81
CA GLY A 17 6.86 6.07 21.84
C GLY A 17 5.61 5.99 20.94
N ARG A 18 4.42 6.08 21.55
CA ARG A 18 3.14 6.16 20.82
C ARG A 18 3.07 7.40 19.93
N ARG A 19 3.53 8.58 20.39
CA ARG A 19 3.52 9.82 19.58
C ARG A 19 4.37 9.70 18.31
N VAL A 20 5.51 9.01 18.38
CA VAL A 20 6.37 8.78 17.22
C VAL A 20 5.73 7.77 16.26
N ALA A 21 5.11 6.70 16.79
CA ALA A 21 4.38 5.72 15.98
C ALA A 21 3.20 6.36 15.22
N PHE A 22 2.40 7.20 15.89
CA PHE A 22 1.25 7.89 15.30
C PHE A 22 1.61 8.98 14.27
N ARG A 23 2.91 9.23 14.06
CA ARG A 23 3.35 10.01 12.90
C ARG A 23 3.14 9.26 11.58
N PHE A 24 3.19 7.92 11.64
CA PHE A 24 3.17 7.01 10.49
C PHE A 24 1.94 6.09 10.45
N VAL A 25 1.16 6.07 11.52
CA VAL A 25 -0.10 5.33 11.68
C VAL A 25 -1.16 6.31 12.13
N ALA A 26 -2.34 6.32 11.50
CA ALA A 26 -3.36 7.33 11.82
C ALA A 26 -3.99 7.16 13.20
N GLY A 27 -4.06 5.91 13.67
CA GLY A 27 -4.69 5.56 14.95
C GLY A 27 -4.90 4.07 15.07
N GLU A 28 -5.55 3.66 16.15
CA GLU A 28 -5.92 2.28 16.40
C GLU A 28 -7.34 1.97 15.89
N THR A 29 -8.13 2.99 15.54
CA THR A 29 -9.54 2.86 15.13
C THR A 29 -9.80 3.38 13.71
N LEU A 30 -10.89 2.89 13.09
CA LEU A 30 -11.36 3.41 11.80
C LEU A 30 -11.75 4.90 11.88
N ALA A 31 -12.31 5.35 13.00
CA ALA A 31 -12.68 6.76 13.18
C ALA A 31 -11.45 7.69 13.12
N GLU A 32 -10.34 7.29 13.74
CA GLU A 32 -9.08 8.04 13.66
C GLU A 32 -8.50 8.03 12.23
N ALA A 33 -8.58 6.88 11.54
CA ALA A 33 -8.16 6.77 10.15
C ALA A 33 -8.97 7.71 9.23
N MET A 34 -10.30 7.75 9.42
CA MET A 34 -11.19 8.66 8.68
C MET A 34 -10.96 10.13 9.01
N ALA A 35 -10.62 10.46 10.26
CA ALA A 35 -10.24 11.83 10.63
C ALA A 35 -8.94 12.27 9.91
N ALA A 36 -7.93 11.40 9.88
CA ALA A 36 -6.71 11.64 9.10
C ALA A 36 -7.01 11.75 7.59
N ALA A 37 -7.95 10.94 7.09
CA ALA A 37 -8.34 10.98 5.68
C ALA A 37 -8.98 12.31 5.29
N ARG A 38 -9.87 12.85 6.13
CA ARG A 38 -10.47 14.20 5.94
C ARG A 38 -9.43 15.30 5.96
N GLU A 39 -8.46 15.24 6.89
CA GLU A 39 -7.37 16.22 6.93
C GLU A 39 -6.58 16.21 5.62
N LEU A 40 -6.24 15.03 5.10
CA LEU A 40 -5.52 14.89 3.83
C LEU A 40 -6.36 15.35 2.65
N HIS A 41 -7.65 15.02 2.61
CA HIS A 41 -8.56 15.45 1.56
C HIS A 41 -8.68 16.97 1.50
N SER A 42 -8.76 17.65 2.65
CA SER A 42 -8.78 19.12 2.73
C SER A 42 -7.52 19.79 2.14
N ARG A 43 -6.46 19.01 1.89
CA ARG A 43 -5.19 19.44 1.29
C ARG A 43 -5.03 18.96 -0.16
N GLY A 44 -6.10 18.48 -0.79
CA GLY A 44 -6.11 17.97 -2.16
C GLY A 44 -5.52 16.57 -2.32
N LEU A 45 -5.39 15.79 -1.25
CA LEU A 45 -4.83 14.43 -1.29
C LEU A 45 -5.94 13.39 -1.18
N ARG A 46 -5.93 12.40 -2.08
CA ARG A 46 -6.77 11.20 -1.96
C ARG A 46 -6.19 10.26 -0.91
N THR A 47 -6.95 9.26 -0.49
CA THR A 47 -6.51 8.36 0.57
C THR A 47 -6.76 6.89 0.27
N MET A 48 -5.98 6.04 0.92
CA MET A 48 -6.21 4.61 0.97
C MET A 48 -6.05 4.12 2.39
N LEU A 49 -7.09 3.50 2.95
CA LEU A 49 -7.08 2.95 4.29
C LEU A 49 -6.48 1.55 4.26
N ASP A 50 -5.54 1.27 5.15
CA ASP A 50 -4.93 -0.04 5.35
C ASP A 50 -5.20 -0.51 6.77
N HIS A 51 -6.08 -1.50 6.89
CA HIS A 51 -6.36 -2.14 8.16
C HIS A 51 -5.20 -3.06 8.54
N LEU A 52 -4.49 -2.68 9.60
CA LEU A 52 -3.35 -3.42 10.10
C LEU A 52 -3.81 -4.68 10.83
N GLY A 53 -3.50 -5.81 10.21
CA GLY A 53 -3.57 -7.15 10.76
C GLY A 53 -2.50 -8.02 10.09
N GLU A 54 -2.12 -9.11 10.75
CA GLU A 54 -1.19 -10.09 10.21
C GLU A 54 -1.72 -11.50 10.40
N HIS A 55 -1.42 -12.37 9.44
CA HIS A 55 -1.54 -13.84 9.48
C HIS A 55 -2.76 -14.36 10.23
N VAL A 56 -3.86 -14.50 9.48
CA VAL A 56 -5.05 -15.12 10.00
C VAL A 56 -4.86 -16.64 10.10
N GLU A 57 -4.85 -17.15 11.33
CA GLU A 57 -4.69 -18.58 11.62
C GLU A 57 -6.04 -19.31 11.72
N THR A 58 -7.13 -18.56 11.86
CA THR A 58 -8.48 -19.13 12.07
C THR A 58 -9.54 -18.52 11.16
N PRO A 59 -10.56 -19.29 10.74
CA PRO A 59 -11.67 -18.75 9.96
C PRO A 59 -12.36 -17.55 10.61
N LYS A 60 -12.42 -17.52 11.95
CA LYS A 60 -13.01 -16.40 12.71
C LYS A 60 -12.23 -15.10 12.52
N GLN A 61 -10.90 -15.16 12.50
CA GLN A 61 -10.08 -13.98 12.26
C GLN A 61 -10.21 -13.49 10.81
N ALA A 62 -10.38 -14.40 9.83
CA ALA A 62 -10.58 -14.02 8.41
C ALA A 62 -11.90 -13.26 8.23
N LEU A 63 -12.95 -13.76 8.88
CA LEU A 63 -14.25 -13.09 8.94
C LEU A 63 -14.13 -11.72 9.61
N ALA A 64 -13.41 -11.61 10.71
CA ALA A 64 -13.19 -10.31 11.37
C ALA A 64 -12.44 -9.31 10.48
N ALA A 65 -11.41 -9.76 9.74
CA ALA A 65 -10.69 -8.94 8.78
C ALA A 65 -11.61 -8.50 7.63
N ARG A 66 -12.43 -9.41 7.09
CA ARG A 66 -13.46 -9.09 6.09
C ARG A 66 -14.39 -7.99 6.58
N GLU A 67 -14.96 -8.14 7.77
CA GLU A 67 -15.88 -7.14 8.34
C GLU A 67 -15.19 -5.79 8.57
N ALA A 68 -13.91 -5.78 8.94
CA ALA A 68 -13.13 -4.55 9.05
C ALA A 68 -12.96 -3.84 7.70
N TYR A 69 -12.67 -4.57 6.62
CA TYR A 69 -12.59 -3.99 5.27
C TYR A 69 -13.94 -3.49 4.76
N LEU A 70 -15.02 -4.24 4.98
CA LEU A 70 -16.38 -3.82 4.62
C LEU A 70 -16.78 -2.54 5.37
N SER A 71 -16.45 -2.45 6.65
CA SER A 71 -16.69 -1.25 7.46
C SER A 71 -15.89 -0.04 6.95
N ALA A 72 -14.64 -0.24 6.53
CA ALA A 72 -13.81 0.82 5.96
C ALA A 72 -14.35 1.32 4.60
N LEU A 73 -14.81 0.41 3.74
CA LEU A 73 -15.48 0.76 2.49
C LEU A 73 -16.76 1.55 2.73
N ALA A 74 -17.61 1.11 3.67
CA ALA A 74 -18.83 1.82 4.03
C ALA A 74 -18.53 3.23 4.56
N ALA A 75 -17.61 3.36 5.53
CA ALA A 75 -17.23 4.66 6.07
C ALA A 75 -16.64 5.61 5.02
N GLY A 76 -15.87 5.09 4.06
CA GLY A 76 -15.35 5.87 2.94
C GLY A 76 -16.43 6.26 1.92
N ALA A 77 -17.42 5.41 1.66
CA ALA A 77 -18.54 5.70 0.77
C ALA A 77 -19.52 6.72 1.37
N ASP A 78 -19.81 6.62 2.66
CA ASP A 78 -20.73 7.52 3.37
C ASP A 78 -20.13 8.92 3.61
N ALA A 79 -18.81 9.06 3.46
CA ALA A 79 -18.10 10.33 3.60
C ALA A 79 -17.98 11.05 2.25
N GLU A 80 -18.92 11.94 1.95
CA GLU A 80 -18.87 12.79 0.74
C GLU A 80 -17.62 13.69 0.69
N ASP A 81 -17.02 13.97 1.85
CA ASP A 81 -15.84 14.80 2.03
C ASP A 81 -14.51 14.02 1.93
N VAL A 82 -14.53 12.76 1.48
CA VAL A 82 -13.34 11.92 1.38
C VAL A 82 -13.35 11.03 0.12
N ASP A 83 -12.23 11.03 -0.61
CA ASP A 83 -11.89 9.95 -1.56
C ASP A 83 -11.02 8.92 -0.82
N ALA A 84 -11.68 7.85 -0.34
CA ALA A 84 -11.05 6.75 0.38
C ALA A 84 -11.19 5.43 -0.39
N ALA A 85 -10.05 4.91 -0.82
CA ALA A 85 -9.88 3.52 -1.24
C ALA A 85 -9.51 2.64 -0.04
N ILE A 86 -9.47 1.32 -0.21
CA ILE A 86 -8.86 0.41 0.78
C ILE A 86 -7.71 -0.41 0.17
N SER A 87 -6.74 -0.77 1.01
CA SER A 87 -5.68 -1.72 0.69
C SER A 87 -5.92 -3.02 1.44
N VAL A 88 -5.82 -4.15 0.76
CA VAL A 88 -6.08 -5.47 1.34
C VAL A 88 -4.86 -6.37 1.22
N LYS A 89 -4.60 -7.17 2.26
CA LYS A 89 -3.63 -8.28 2.22
C LYS A 89 -4.41 -9.59 2.25
N LEU A 90 -4.21 -10.43 1.26
CA LEU A 90 -5.03 -11.64 1.08
C LEU A 90 -4.74 -12.70 2.15
N THR A 91 -3.55 -12.71 2.75
CA THR A 91 -3.28 -13.56 3.93
C THR A 91 -4.19 -13.25 5.11
N GLN A 92 -4.64 -12.00 5.26
CA GLN A 92 -5.65 -11.65 6.28
C GLN A 92 -7.05 -12.22 5.96
N LEU A 93 -7.29 -12.62 4.71
CA LEU A 93 -8.57 -13.17 4.26
C LEU A 93 -8.55 -14.70 4.14
N GLY A 94 -7.43 -15.34 4.47
CA GLY A 94 -7.30 -16.80 4.49
C GLY A 94 -6.53 -17.40 3.31
N LEU A 95 -5.69 -16.62 2.61
CA LEU A 95 -4.86 -17.15 1.52
C LEU A 95 -3.91 -18.27 1.95
N ASP A 96 -3.48 -18.27 3.22
CA ASP A 96 -2.69 -19.35 3.83
C ASP A 96 -3.48 -20.66 4.00
N VAL A 97 -4.82 -20.60 4.05
CA VAL A 97 -5.69 -21.79 4.11
C VAL A 97 -5.89 -22.35 2.71
N SER A 98 -6.45 -21.54 1.80
CA SER A 98 -6.58 -21.85 0.38
C SER A 98 -7.02 -20.61 -0.41
N VAL A 99 -6.88 -20.68 -1.74
CA VAL A 99 -7.44 -19.65 -2.64
C VAL A 99 -8.96 -19.54 -2.47
N ASP A 100 -9.69 -20.66 -2.32
CA ASP A 100 -11.14 -20.63 -2.18
C ASP A 100 -11.60 -20.08 -0.82
N ALA A 101 -10.86 -20.38 0.26
CA ALA A 101 -11.14 -19.80 1.58
C ALA A 101 -10.88 -18.27 1.56
N CYS A 102 -9.81 -17.83 0.90
CA CYS A 102 -9.55 -16.42 0.65
C CYS A 102 -10.68 -15.77 -0.15
N TRP A 103 -11.08 -16.42 -1.25
CA TRP A 103 -12.11 -15.90 -2.15
C TRP A 103 -13.46 -15.74 -1.45
N ALA A 104 -13.88 -16.71 -0.63
CA ALA A 104 -15.13 -16.63 0.14
C ALA A 104 -15.20 -15.41 1.09
N ASN A 105 -14.04 -14.92 1.56
CA ASN A 105 -13.96 -13.70 2.36
C ASN A 105 -13.78 -12.44 1.50
N PHE A 106 -13.12 -12.55 0.34
CA PHE A 106 -12.78 -11.41 -0.51
C PHE A 106 -13.90 -11.00 -1.47
N GLU A 107 -14.64 -11.94 -2.04
CA GLU A 107 -15.73 -11.67 -3.01
C GLU A 107 -16.76 -10.63 -2.47
N PRO A 108 -17.21 -10.68 -1.21
CA PRO A 108 -18.11 -9.67 -0.65
C PRO A 108 -17.50 -8.27 -0.57
N ILE A 109 -16.19 -8.16 -0.36
CA ILE A 109 -15.46 -6.89 -0.36
C ILE A 109 -15.43 -6.32 -1.78
N VAL A 110 -15.11 -7.16 -2.76
CA VAL A 110 -15.09 -6.81 -4.20
C VAL A 110 -16.47 -6.35 -4.67
N GLN A 111 -17.54 -7.05 -4.29
CA GLN A 111 -18.91 -6.67 -4.62
C GLN A 111 -19.27 -5.31 -4.01
N SER A 112 -19.04 -5.15 -2.70
CA SER A 112 -19.34 -3.90 -1.98
C SER A 112 -18.57 -2.71 -2.56
N ALA A 113 -17.32 -2.93 -2.99
CA ALA A 113 -16.49 -1.93 -3.65
C ALA A 113 -17.08 -1.47 -4.99
N GLY A 114 -17.54 -2.41 -5.82
CA GLY A 114 -18.21 -2.08 -7.09
C GLY A 114 -19.53 -1.32 -6.89
N GLU A 115 -20.34 -1.75 -5.91
CA GLU A 115 -21.60 -1.06 -5.57
C GLU A 115 -21.38 0.38 -5.07
N LYS A 116 -20.23 0.66 -4.45
CA LYS A 116 -19.89 1.95 -3.84
C LYS A 116 -18.96 2.81 -4.68
N ASP A 117 -18.58 2.35 -5.88
CA ASP A 117 -17.59 3.02 -6.74
C ASP A 117 -16.27 3.32 -6.00
N ARG A 118 -15.79 2.37 -5.19
CA ARG A 118 -14.57 2.52 -4.38
C ARG A 118 -13.50 1.53 -4.79
N LEU A 119 -12.26 2.01 -4.94
CA LEU A 119 -11.11 1.17 -5.26
C LEU A 119 -10.73 0.25 -4.10
N VAL A 120 -10.52 -1.02 -4.40
CA VAL A 120 -9.83 -2.00 -3.57
C VAL A 120 -8.49 -2.33 -4.22
N MET A 121 -7.39 -2.06 -3.53
CA MET A 121 -6.06 -2.43 -4.01
C MET A 121 -5.55 -3.66 -3.28
N ILE A 122 -5.25 -4.72 -4.02
CA ILE A 122 -4.62 -5.91 -3.47
C ILE A 122 -3.12 -5.64 -3.30
N ASP A 123 -2.65 -5.61 -2.06
CA ASP A 123 -1.22 -5.53 -1.78
C ASP A 123 -0.55 -6.86 -2.13
N MET A 124 0.64 -6.76 -2.73
CA MET A 124 1.46 -7.92 -3.03
C MET A 124 2.35 -8.23 -1.84
N GLU A 125 2.20 -9.44 -1.32
CA GLU A 125 2.95 -9.95 -0.18
C GLU A 125 4.30 -10.56 -0.63
N SER A 126 4.90 -11.47 0.14
CA SER A 126 6.17 -12.08 -0.24
C SER A 126 6.05 -12.96 -1.49
N HIS A 127 7.19 -13.28 -2.12
CA HIS A 127 7.24 -13.98 -3.42
C HIS A 127 6.44 -15.30 -3.45
N GLY A 128 6.37 -16.01 -2.31
CA GLY A 128 5.60 -17.26 -2.17
C GLY A 128 4.08 -17.11 -2.23
N TYR A 129 3.57 -15.88 -2.27
CA TYR A 129 2.15 -15.57 -2.42
C TYR A 129 1.78 -15.07 -3.82
N VAL A 130 2.75 -14.73 -4.67
CA VAL A 130 2.50 -14.03 -5.94
C VAL A 130 1.52 -14.78 -6.84
N ASP A 131 1.75 -16.07 -7.08
CA ASP A 131 0.89 -16.87 -7.97
C ASP A 131 -0.56 -16.95 -7.46
N ARG A 132 -0.75 -17.27 -6.17
CA ARG A 132 -2.08 -17.33 -5.55
C ARG A 132 -2.76 -15.97 -5.51
N THR A 133 -1.99 -14.89 -5.35
CA THR A 133 -2.50 -13.52 -5.38
C THR A 133 -2.98 -13.12 -6.76
N LEU A 134 -2.21 -13.45 -7.81
CA LEU A 134 -2.62 -13.23 -9.21
C LEU A 134 -3.87 -14.04 -9.57
N GLU A 135 -3.99 -15.28 -9.09
CA GLU A 135 -5.19 -16.09 -9.28
C GLU A 135 -6.43 -15.45 -8.63
N VAL A 136 -6.33 -15.02 -7.37
CA VAL A 136 -7.43 -14.32 -6.67
C VAL A 136 -7.78 -13.00 -7.38
N PHE A 137 -6.77 -12.26 -7.84
CA PHE A 137 -6.98 -11.01 -8.58
C PHE A 137 -7.73 -11.23 -9.90
N ALA A 138 -7.40 -12.27 -10.66
CA ALA A 138 -8.12 -12.59 -11.89
C ALA A 138 -9.61 -12.83 -11.62
N ARG A 139 -9.94 -13.63 -10.59
CA ARG A 139 -11.34 -13.85 -10.16
C ARG A 139 -12.00 -12.53 -9.71
N ALA A 140 -11.28 -11.68 -8.98
CA ALA A 140 -11.79 -10.39 -8.50
C ALA A 140 -12.10 -9.43 -9.65
N TYR A 141 -11.22 -9.34 -10.64
CA TYR A 141 -11.34 -8.42 -11.77
C TYR A 141 -12.50 -8.80 -12.70
N GLU A 142 -12.82 -10.09 -12.82
CA GLU A 142 -14.03 -10.57 -13.52
C GLU A 142 -15.33 -10.13 -12.83
N ARG A 143 -15.29 -9.91 -11.50
CA ARG A 143 -16.46 -9.46 -10.72
C ARG A 143 -16.61 -7.94 -10.69
N SER A 144 -15.50 -7.21 -10.58
CA SER A 144 -15.50 -5.76 -10.53
C SER A 144 -14.18 -5.17 -11.01
N GLN A 145 -14.26 -4.15 -11.86
CA GLN A 145 -13.10 -3.39 -12.34
C GLN A 145 -12.59 -2.36 -11.30
N HIS A 146 -13.27 -2.23 -10.15
CA HIS A 146 -12.82 -1.43 -9.00
C HIS A 146 -11.75 -2.14 -8.16
N VAL A 147 -11.13 -3.19 -8.68
CA VAL A 147 -10.03 -3.90 -8.04
C VAL A 147 -8.73 -3.66 -8.81
N GLY A 148 -7.68 -3.29 -8.09
CA GLY A 148 -6.32 -3.23 -8.60
C GLY A 148 -5.39 -4.20 -7.88
N ILE A 149 -4.18 -4.36 -8.42
CA ILE A 149 -3.14 -5.23 -7.85
C ILE A 149 -1.78 -4.52 -7.77
N ALA A 150 -1.02 -4.80 -6.72
CA ALA A 150 0.36 -4.34 -6.63
C ALA A 150 1.33 -5.28 -7.37
N ILE A 151 2.35 -4.70 -8.00
CA ILE A 151 3.46 -5.41 -8.67
C ILE A 151 4.79 -4.87 -8.14
N GLN A 152 5.74 -5.76 -7.86
CA GLN A 152 6.99 -5.45 -7.18
C GLN A 152 8.19 -5.49 -8.12
N SER A 153 8.73 -4.33 -8.50
CA SER A 153 9.81 -4.24 -9.49
C SER A 153 11.13 -4.95 -9.13
N TYR A 154 11.37 -5.27 -7.85
CA TYR A 154 12.54 -6.04 -7.44
C TYR A 154 12.47 -7.53 -7.83
N LEU A 155 11.31 -8.09 -8.15
CA LEU A 155 11.19 -9.51 -8.53
C LEU A 155 11.54 -9.67 -9.99
N ARG A 156 12.35 -10.69 -10.31
CA ARG A 156 12.73 -11.00 -11.69
C ARG A 156 11.54 -11.43 -12.55
N ARG A 157 10.50 -12.00 -11.93
CA ARG A 157 9.28 -12.48 -12.59
C ARG A 157 8.30 -11.38 -13.00
N SER A 158 8.38 -10.18 -12.41
CA SER A 158 7.31 -9.18 -12.53
C SER A 158 7.05 -8.69 -13.94
N GLU A 159 8.02 -8.75 -14.85
CA GLU A 159 7.78 -8.42 -16.26
C GLU A 159 6.80 -9.41 -16.90
N ALA A 160 7.03 -10.72 -16.71
CA ALA A 160 6.12 -11.75 -17.19
C ALA A 160 4.73 -11.63 -16.54
N ASP A 161 4.68 -11.34 -15.24
CA ASP A 161 3.41 -11.13 -14.54
C ASP A 161 2.65 -9.92 -15.11
N VAL A 162 3.31 -8.82 -15.44
CA VAL A 162 2.66 -7.65 -16.09
C VAL A 162 2.04 -8.03 -17.44
N PHE A 163 2.69 -8.89 -18.21
CA PHE A 163 2.15 -9.36 -19.50
C PHE A 163 0.94 -10.29 -19.35
N SER A 164 0.77 -10.94 -18.20
CA SER A 164 -0.38 -11.81 -17.93
C SER A 164 -1.57 -11.09 -17.28
N LEU A 165 -1.43 -9.82 -16.90
CA LEU A 165 -2.53 -9.05 -16.31
C LEU A 165 -3.65 -8.77 -17.33
N PRO A 166 -4.93 -8.73 -16.88
CA PRO A 166 -6.05 -8.27 -17.69
C PRO A 166 -5.81 -6.86 -18.23
N GLU A 167 -6.15 -6.64 -19.50
CA GLU A 167 -5.97 -5.36 -20.18
C GLU A 167 -6.68 -4.21 -19.45
N GLY A 168 -6.03 -3.05 -19.36
CA GLY A 168 -6.60 -1.85 -18.75
C GLY A 168 -6.75 -1.89 -17.22
N CYS A 169 -6.35 -2.97 -16.54
CA CYS A 169 -6.46 -3.05 -15.09
C CYS A 169 -5.57 -2.02 -14.37
N ARG A 170 -5.93 -1.68 -13.12
CA ARG A 170 -5.15 -0.75 -12.29
C ARG A 170 -4.03 -1.49 -11.57
N VAL A 171 -2.80 -1.01 -11.73
CA VAL A 171 -1.59 -1.62 -11.16
C VAL A 171 -0.87 -0.64 -10.24
N ARG A 172 -0.67 -1.04 -8.99
CA ARG A 172 0.24 -0.35 -8.07
C ARG A 172 1.66 -0.83 -8.23
N LEU A 173 2.52 0.01 -8.79
CA LEU A 173 3.93 -0.33 -8.97
C LEU A 173 4.77 0.10 -7.76
N VAL A 174 5.37 -0.88 -7.09
CA VAL A 174 6.26 -0.69 -5.94
C VAL A 174 7.67 -1.21 -6.22
N LYS A 175 8.64 -0.86 -5.36
CA LYS A 175 9.96 -1.52 -5.38
C LYS A 175 9.88 -2.96 -4.90
N GLY A 176 9.14 -3.20 -3.82
CA GLY A 176 9.20 -4.43 -3.04
C GLY A 176 9.63 -4.10 -1.60
N ALA A 177 9.12 -4.87 -0.65
CA ALA A 177 9.26 -4.58 0.79
C ALA A 177 9.73 -5.78 1.63
N TYR A 178 9.73 -6.98 1.05
CA TYR A 178 10.05 -8.20 1.76
C TYR A 178 11.53 -8.54 1.60
N LEU A 179 12.08 -9.27 2.56
CA LEU A 179 13.39 -9.89 2.42
C LEU A 179 13.21 -11.19 1.66
N GLU A 180 13.75 -11.26 0.45
CA GLU A 180 13.58 -12.40 -0.45
C GLU A 180 14.92 -13.03 -0.82
N PRO A 181 14.92 -14.31 -1.24
CA PRO A 181 16.12 -14.96 -1.78
C PRO A 181 16.71 -14.23 -3.00
N ASP A 182 18.04 -14.12 -3.05
CA ASP A 182 18.78 -13.37 -4.09
C ASP A 182 18.54 -13.90 -5.53
N ASP A 183 18.15 -15.16 -5.67
CA ASP A 183 17.85 -15.81 -6.96
C ASP A 183 16.51 -15.35 -7.54
N VAL A 184 15.56 -14.87 -6.72
CA VAL A 184 14.25 -14.37 -7.18
C VAL A 184 14.18 -12.85 -7.31
N VAL A 185 15.12 -12.10 -6.71
CA VAL A 185 15.15 -10.63 -6.78
C VAL A 185 16.37 -10.04 -7.50
N PHE A 186 16.22 -8.80 -7.96
CA PHE A 186 17.34 -7.90 -8.24
C PHE A 186 17.93 -7.39 -6.92
N THR A 187 19.19 -7.74 -6.64
CA THR A 187 19.84 -7.39 -5.36
C THR A 187 20.44 -5.97 -5.36
N ARG A 188 20.77 -5.42 -6.52
CA ARG A 188 21.35 -4.07 -6.64
C ARG A 188 20.25 -3.03 -6.83
N LYS A 189 20.29 -1.94 -6.06
CA LYS A 189 19.33 -0.81 -6.16
C LYS A 189 19.14 -0.33 -7.61
N ARG A 190 20.22 -0.18 -8.37
CA ARG A 190 20.15 0.30 -9.76
C ARG A 190 19.36 -0.64 -10.67
N ASP A 191 19.41 -1.95 -10.41
CA ASP A 191 18.73 -2.95 -11.22
C ASP A 191 17.22 -2.96 -10.87
N VAL A 192 16.88 -2.76 -9.58
CA VAL A 192 15.49 -2.53 -9.11
C VAL A 192 14.91 -1.26 -9.72
N ASP A 193 15.64 -0.14 -9.69
CA ASP A 193 15.18 1.14 -10.25
C ASP A 193 14.99 1.05 -11.77
N ALA A 194 15.91 0.37 -12.47
CA ALA A 194 15.78 0.13 -13.90
C ALA A 194 14.59 -0.78 -14.22
N SER A 195 14.33 -1.81 -13.39
CA SER A 195 13.14 -2.65 -13.50
C SER A 195 11.86 -1.84 -13.28
N TYR A 196 11.82 -0.97 -12.27
CA TYR A 196 10.68 -0.08 -12.02
C TYR A 196 10.37 0.78 -13.24
N ALA A 197 11.38 1.43 -13.82
CA ALA A 197 11.20 2.27 -15.00
C ALA A 197 10.71 1.47 -16.23
N ARG A 198 11.25 0.26 -16.45
CA ARG A 198 10.79 -0.63 -17.53
C ARG A 198 9.34 -1.07 -17.32
N LEU A 199 8.98 -1.55 -16.13
CA LEU A 199 7.61 -1.99 -15.83
C LEU A 199 6.60 -0.84 -15.96
N PHE A 200 6.95 0.36 -15.48
CA PHE A 200 6.12 1.55 -15.68
C PHE A 200 5.87 1.83 -17.17
N ALA A 201 6.93 1.81 -17.98
CA ALA A 201 6.84 2.01 -19.41
C ALA A 201 5.97 0.94 -20.10
N THR A 202 6.14 -0.34 -19.73
CA THR A 202 5.37 -1.46 -20.26
C THR A 202 3.90 -1.36 -19.88
N LEU A 203 3.60 -1.02 -18.62
CA LEU A 203 2.22 -0.86 -18.14
C LEU A 203 1.47 0.23 -18.89
N LEU A 204 2.10 1.41 -19.08
CA LEU A 204 1.50 2.49 -19.86
C LEU A 204 1.30 2.13 -21.33
N ALA A 205 2.29 1.48 -21.95
CA ALA A 205 2.18 1.05 -23.34
C ALA A 205 1.07 0.00 -23.57
N ARG A 206 0.70 -0.72 -22.50
CA ARG A 206 -0.42 -1.68 -22.46
C ARG A 206 -1.71 -1.07 -21.88
N GLU A 207 -1.78 0.25 -21.85
CA GLU A 207 -2.99 0.98 -21.48
C GLU A 207 -3.49 0.82 -20.03
N HIS A 208 -2.69 0.25 -19.14
CA HIS A 208 -3.04 0.11 -17.72
C HIS A 208 -3.09 1.47 -17.01
N ALA A 209 -3.94 1.58 -15.99
CA ALA A 209 -3.82 2.64 -15.00
C ALA A 209 -2.69 2.28 -14.02
N VAL A 210 -1.78 3.22 -13.74
CA VAL A 210 -0.57 2.95 -12.94
C VAL A 210 -0.51 3.86 -11.73
N ASP A 211 -0.56 3.23 -10.55
CA ASP A 211 -0.33 3.87 -9.27
C ASP A 211 1.17 3.80 -8.95
N VAL A 212 1.87 4.92 -9.04
CA VAL A 212 3.32 5.05 -8.84
C VAL A 212 3.60 5.19 -7.34
N ALA A 213 3.73 4.04 -6.67
CA ALA A 213 3.96 3.96 -5.23
C ALA A 213 5.45 4.03 -4.87
N THR A 214 5.97 5.26 -4.75
CA THR A 214 7.37 5.53 -4.40
C THR A 214 7.57 6.89 -3.74
N HIS A 215 8.63 7.02 -2.95
CA HIS A 215 9.12 8.30 -2.41
C HIS A 215 10.45 8.75 -3.04
N ASP A 216 10.93 8.02 -4.04
CA ASP A 216 12.21 8.28 -4.71
C ASP A 216 12.02 9.42 -5.73
N PRO A 217 12.62 10.61 -5.50
CA PRO A 217 12.44 11.76 -6.38
C PRO A 217 12.94 11.49 -7.80
N THR A 218 13.93 10.60 -7.97
CA THR A 218 14.48 10.25 -9.28
C THR A 218 13.46 9.49 -10.12
N LEU A 219 12.74 8.54 -9.49
CA LEU A 219 11.70 7.77 -10.18
C LEU A 219 10.48 8.63 -10.49
N ILE A 220 10.11 9.53 -9.58
CA ILE A 220 9.01 10.48 -9.80
C ILE A 220 9.30 11.37 -11.00
N GLU A 221 10.51 11.91 -11.11
CA GLU A 221 10.89 12.74 -12.25
C GLU A 221 10.93 11.93 -13.56
N GLY A 222 11.41 10.69 -13.51
CA GLY A 222 11.39 9.79 -14.67
C GLY A 222 9.96 9.47 -15.13
N VAL A 223 9.02 9.30 -14.20
CA VAL A 223 7.59 9.15 -14.51
C VAL A 223 7.05 10.40 -15.19
N ARG A 224 7.28 11.59 -14.63
CA ARG A 224 6.82 12.87 -15.21
C ARG A 224 7.32 13.03 -16.64
N THR A 225 8.64 12.91 -16.82
CA THR A 225 9.30 13.00 -18.13
C THR A 225 8.67 12.04 -19.13
N ARG A 226 8.36 10.80 -18.72
CA ARG A 226 7.81 9.80 -19.63
C ARG A 226 6.32 10.01 -19.92
N VAL A 227 5.51 10.40 -18.95
CA VAL A 227 4.08 10.70 -19.20
C VAL A 227 3.95 11.89 -20.15
N ASP A 228 4.75 12.93 -19.92
CA ASP A 228 4.72 14.16 -20.74
C ASP A 228 5.26 13.91 -22.16
N ALA A 229 6.36 13.13 -22.30
CA ALA A 229 6.98 12.88 -23.61
C ALA A 229 6.14 12.04 -24.58
N PHE A 230 5.22 11.23 -24.07
CA PHE A 230 4.38 10.34 -24.88
C PHE A 230 2.90 10.74 -24.88
N GLU A 231 2.58 11.91 -24.30
CA GLU A 231 1.22 12.47 -24.22
C GLU A 231 0.17 11.48 -23.67
N TYR A 232 0.59 10.53 -22.82
CA TYR A 232 -0.31 9.52 -22.24
C TYR A 232 -1.41 10.13 -21.36
N GLY A 233 -1.21 11.37 -20.92
CA GLY A 233 -2.09 12.08 -20.01
C GLY A 233 -1.99 11.55 -18.57
N TRP A 234 -2.30 12.43 -17.62
CA TRP A 234 -2.26 12.10 -16.18
C TRP A 234 -3.54 11.40 -15.69
N SER A 235 -4.52 11.14 -16.57
CA SER A 235 -5.77 10.47 -16.22
C SER A 235 -5.59 9.02 -15.77
N ARG A 236 -4.49 8.38 -16.18
CA ARG A 236 -4.16 6.98 -15.88
C ARG A 236 -3.02 6.83 -14.87
N VAL A 237 -2.47 7.92 -14.34
CA VAL A 237 -1.30 7.87 -13.43
C VAL A 237 -1.60 8.60 -12.12
N GLU A 238 -1.32 7.94 -11.00
CA GLU A 238 -1.48 8.51 -9.66
C GLU A 238 -0.21 8.26 -8.84
N PHE A 239 0.33 9.28 -8.18
CA PHE A 239 1.44 9.07 -7.23
C PHE A 239 0.90 8.57 -5.90
N GLN A 240 1.53 7.55 -5.34
CA GLN A 240 1.12 6.99 -4.05
C GLN A 240 2.25 7.02 -3.02
N MET A 241 1.93 7.47 -1.81
CA MET A 241 2.92 7.65 -0.74
C MET A 241 2.37 7.21 0.60
N LEU A 242 3.25 6.66 1.44
CA LEU A 242 2.92 6.32 2.82
C LEU A 242 2.60 7.56 3.67
N TYR A 243 1.59 7.43 4.52
CA TYR A 243 1.25 8.40 5.56
C TYR A 243 2.46 8.71 6.45
N GLY A 244 2.65 9.98 6.77
CA GLY A 244 3.79 10.41 7.59
C GLY A 244 5.11 10.62 6.85
N VAL A 245 5.27 10.08 5.64
CA VAL A 245 6.55 10.04 4.91
C VAL A 245 6.56 11.06 3.78
N ARG A 246 7.57 11.95 3.77
CA ARG A 246 7.74 12.97 2.71
C ARG A 246 6.48 13.81 2.46
N ARG A 247 5.84 14.28 3.54
CA ARG A 247 4.65 15.15 3.47
C ARG A 247 4.88 16.41 2.61
N ASP A 248 6.13 16.90 2.59
CA ASP A 248 6.57 17.99 1.71
C ASP A 248 6.38 17.66 0.22
N LEU A 249 6.67 16.42 -0.16
CA LEU A 249 6.59 15.95 -1.54
C LEU A 249 5.14 15.66 -1.92
N GLN A 250 4.37 15.07 -1.00
CA GLN A 250 2.93 14.86 -1.19
C GLN A 250 2.21 16.17 -1.51
N SER A 251 2.42 17.20 -0.68
CA SER A 251 1.79 18.51 -0.90
C SER A 251 2.31 19.23 -2.13
N ARG A 252 3.60 19.12 -2.47
CA ARG A 252 4.13 19.71 -3.71
C ARG A 252 3.53 19.07 -4.95
N LEU A 253 3.50 17.73 -5.03
CA LEU A 253 2.92 17.04 -6.18
C LEU A 253 1.44 17.38 -6.38
N ALA A 254 0.67 17.45 -5.28
CA ALA A 254 -0.72 17.86 -5.34
C ALA A 254 -0.88 19.34 -5.79
N ALA A 255 -0.04 20.24 -5.27
CA ALA A 255 -0.04 21.65 -5.68
C ALA A 255 0.37 21.84 -7.16
N ASP A 256 1.22 20.97 -7.68
CA ASP A 256 1.60 20.91 -9.09
C ASP A 256 0.50 20.29 -9.98
N GLY A 257 -0.63 19.89 -9.40
CA GLY A 257 -1.81 19.37 -10.11
C GLY A 257 -1.79 17.87 -10.37
N TYR A 258 -0.82 17.12 -9.83
CA TYR A 258 -0.76 15.68 -10.01
C TYR A 258 -1.74 14.95 -9.06
N PRO A 259 -2.38 13.84 -9.51
CA PRO A 259 -3.14 12.98 -8.61
C PRO A 259 -2.22 12.34 -7.59
N VAL A 260 -2.52 12.52 -6.29
CA VAL A 260 -1.76 11.92 -5.19
C VAL A 260 -2.69 11.21 -4.24
N ARG A 261 -2.35 9.95 -3.88
CA ARG A 261 -3.04 9.18 -2.84
C ARG A 261 -2.10 8.79 -1.71
N VAL A 262 -2.56 9.00 -0.48
CA VAL A 262 -1.81 8.67 0.73
C VAL A 262 -2.31 7.36 1.33
N TYR A 263 -1.39 6.42 1.54
CA TYR A 263 -1.64 5.12 2.18
C TYR A 263 -1.61 5.31 3.70
N ILE A 264 -2.75 5.11 4.35
CA ILE A 264 -3.02 5.39 5.77
C ILE A 264 -3.17 4.06 6.53
N PRO A 265 -2.12 3.59 7.21
CA PRO A 265 -2.22 2.42 8.07
C PRO A 265 -2.93 2.79 9.39
N TYR A 266 -3.81 1.92 9.85
CA TYR A 266 -4.54 2.05 11.12
C TYR A 266 -4.88 0.68 11.71
N GLY A 267 -5.10 0.63 13.02
CA GLY A 267 -5.45 -0.61 13.71
C GLY A 267 -4.48 -0.94 14.85
N THR A 268 -4.81 -1.97 15.63
CA THR A 268 -4.07 -2.32 16.85
C THR A 268 -2.72 -3.00 16.56
N GLU A 269 -2.56 -3.61 15.39
CA GLU A 269 -1.33 -4.31 14.97
C GLU A 269 -0.27 -3.36 14.37
N TRP A 270 -0.17 -2.14 14.89
CA TRP A 270 0.73 -1.12 14.37
C TRP A 270 2.20 -1.33 14.70
N TYR A 271 2.51 -2.07 15.77
CA TYR A 271 3.91 -2.27 16.20
C TYR A 271 4.71 -3.14 15.22
N PRO A 272 4.24 -4.33 14.80
CA PRO A 272 4.89 -5.13 13.74
C PRO A 272 5.05 -4.38 12.42
N TYR A 273 4.05 -3.59 12.02
CA TYR A 273 4.14 -2.73 10.84
C TYR A 273 5.27 -1.71 10.97
N LEU A 274 5.34 -0.98 12.08
CA LEU A 274 6.35 0.04 12.32
C LEU A 274 7.76 -0.55 12.40
N THR A 275 7.93 -1.72 13.04
CA THR A 275 9.25 -2.36 13.14
C THR A 275 9.79 -2.80 11.78
N ARG A 276 8.94 -3.33 10.89
CA ARG A 276 9.33 -3.64 9.50
C ARG A 276 9.75 -2.38 8.74
N ARG A 277 8.95 -1.31 8.82
CA ARG A 277 9.29 0.01 8.22
C ARG A 277 10.60 0.60 8.73
N MET A 278 10.94 0.36 9.99
CA MET A 278 12.23 0.79 10.56
C MET A 278 13.39 -0.08 10.09
N ALA A 279 13.21 -1.40 10.04
CA ALA A 279 14.25 -2.35 9.62
C ALA A 279 14.64 -2.22 8.14
N GLU A 280 13.70 -1.81 7.28
CA GLU A 280 13.91 -1.67 5.83
C GLU A 280 14.89 -0.55 5.42
N ARG A 281 15.21 0.43 6.30
CA ARG A 281 16.20 1.48 6.01
C ARG A 281 16.97 1.91 7.28
N PRO A 282 18.29 1.65 7.38
CA PRO A 282 19.12 2.12 8.49
C PRO A 282 19.07 3.65 8.72
N ALA A 283 18.92 4.42 7.63
CA ALA A 283 18.76 5.87 7.70
C ALA A 283 17.44 6.30 8.38
N ASN A 284 16.37 5.51 8.28
CA ASN A 284 15.13 5.76 9.01
C ASN A 284 15.34 5.50 10.51
N VAL A 285 16.07 4.45 10.87
CA VAL A 285 16.43 4.18 12.28
C VAL A 285 17.18 5.36 12.89
N TRP A 286 18.16 5.94 12.17
CA TRP A 286 18.89 7.13 12.62
C TRP A 286 18.01 8.38 12.72
N PHE A 287 17.09 8.60 11.76
CA PHE A 287 16.10 9.67 11.83
C PHE A 287 15.15 9.53 13.04
N PHE A 288 14.76 8.30 13.40
CA PHE A 288 13.94 8.05 14.59
C PHE A 288 14.73 8.25 15.89
N ILE A 289 15.97 7.74 15.98
CA ILE A 289 16.84 7.90 17.17
C ILE A 289 17.17 9.38 17.41
N SER A 290 17.52 10.12 16.36
CA SER A 290 17.85 11.55 16.47
C SER A 290 16.67 12.41 16.93
N ASN A 291 15.43 12.06 16.55
CA ASN A 291 14.24 12.76 17.03
C ASN A 291 13.82 12.37 18.46
N LEU A 292 14.16 11.16 18.93
CA LEU A 292 13.96 10.76 20.34
C LEU A 292 14.91 11.51 21.29
N VAL A 293 16.19 11.66 20.91
CA VAL A 293 17.20 12.37 21.72
C VAL A 293 16.93 13.88 21.80
N ARG A 294 16.34 14.46 20.75
CA ARG A 294 16.05 15.90 20.67
C ARG A 294 14.83 16.36 21.48
N THR A 295 14.06 15.42 22.03
CA THR A 295 12.95 15.68 22.97
C THR A 295 13.31 15.44 24.44
N SER A 296 14.59 15.17 24.75
CA SER A 296 15.09 14.95 26.11
C SER A 296 16.16 15.96 26.54
N GLY A 297 16.20 17.12 25.87
CA GLY A 297 16.97 18.30 26.26
C GLY A 297 16.06 19.52 26.36
#